data_AF-A0A2D5WMC4-F1
#
_entry.id   AF-A0A2D5WMC4-F1
#
_cell.length_a   1.000
_cell.length_b   1.000
_cell.length_c   1.000
_cell.angle_alpha   90.00
_cell.angle_beta   90.00
_cell.angle_gamma   90.00
#
_symmetry.space_group_name_H-M   'P 1'
#
loop_
_entity.id
_entity.type
_entity.pdbx_description
1 polymer ?
#
loop_
_entity_poly.entity_id
_entity_poly.type
_entity_poly.pdbx_seq_one_letter_code
_entity_poly.pdbx_strand_id
1 'polypeptide(L)'
;MGINKIKLDFLKDKNISILDVETTGIKAGANKIIEIYILKVLNEKVVGEYYSKFNPNQEIPLFISNLTGIYQWHLKNAPIIDDEILNIKDFVSDSVIIGHNLKFDLSFLNYALTSNNLKKFNNETLDTLNLSRALLRSKVKNHKLVTLSKYFKTINQNEHNAKADVLTTYEVLKNLSLFEQLKDKTNVESVNNYLNSIDTHLKSKFSIKDIPNTHGVYIFSNNKNVQYIGKSNNLKTRINSHLSYSRSYKSNKIVNSSNNLQIIKLNNELSSLIAEHRLINKLKPSLNRSGRISRNIYWIKLKNNKHNFEISKIKNSKNTLFQIGPFLSYSKAKDFKQFLDFKFETLNCRSNNSRKSQCDISILLGTDCACVESFNLDIYLKNINEKLVLFFKNKEKELKNLTKELNQQSALQNYEEAQKLKNFIKILENYIDFEKFISNILNLDVEIINLLKNSNIYISENKINLKLNLKSENENFVDFDDENYTEINFFNELQLILRFIRNKEPYTIST
;
A
#
# COMPACT_ATOMS: atom_id res chain seq x y z
N MET A 1 10.12 -9.53 -47.24
CA MET A 1 9.07 -8.69 -46.62
C MET A 1 9.70 -7.37 -46.25
N GLY A 2 9.26 -6.29 -46.90
CA GLY A 2 9.90 -4.98 -46.82
C GLY A 2 10.02 -4.45 -45.40
N ILE A 3 11.16 -3.83 -45.12
CA ILE A 3 11.38 -2.99 -43.94
C ILE A 3 10.35 -1.87 -44.03
N ASN A 4 9.22 -2.02 -43.31
CA ASN A 4 8.29 -0.91 -43.14
C ASN A 4 9.09 0.23 -42.53
N LYS A 5 9.36 1.26 -43.35
CA LYS A 5 10.03 2.48 -42.92
C LYS A 5 9.28 2.98 -41.69
N ILE A 6 9.97 2.98 -40.56
CA ILE A 6 9.53 3.69 -39.36
C ILE A 6 9.21 5.10 -39.83
N LYS A 7 7.98 5.55 -39.58
CA LYS A 7 7.60 6.94 -39.78
C LYS A 7 6.86 7.36 -38.54
N LEU A 8 7.49 8.23 -37.75
CA LEU A 8 6.82 8.98 -36.71
C LEU A 8 6.00 10.09 -37.38
N ASP A 9 5.02 9.73 -38.22
CA ASP A 9 4.31 10.66 -39.09
C ASP A 9 3.63 11.79 -38.29
N PHE A 10 3.10 11.48 -37.10
CA PHE A 10 2.51 12.47 -36.18
C PHE A 10 3.53 13.40 -35.46
N LEU A 11 4.83 13.18 -35.68
CA LEU A 11 5.94 14.01 -35.18
C LEU A 11 6.79 14.56 -36.32
N LYS A 12 6.35 14.39 -37.57
CA LYS A 12 7.10 14.84 -38.75
C LYS A 12 7.30 16.36 -38.68
N ASP A 13 8.51 16.80 -39.00
CA ASP A 13 8.95 18.19 -39.03
C ASP A 13 8.83 18.94 -37.68
N LYS A 14 8.70 18.20 -36.56
CA LYS A 14 8.74 18.74 -35.19
C LYS A 14 10.02 18.35 -34.47
N ASN A 15 10.57 19.26 -33.67
CA ASN A 15 11.55 18.90 -32.65
C ASN A 15 10.86 18.09 -31.56
N ILE A 16 11.47 16.98 -31.14
CA ILE A 16 11.01 16.19 -30.00
C ILE A 16 12.14 16.13 -28.97
N SER A 17 11.77 16.30 -27.70
CA SER A 17 12.67 16.19 -26.55
C SER A 17 12.21 15.00 -25.71
N ILE A 18 12.96 13.89 -25.79
CA ILE A 18 12.74 12.72 -24.94
C ILE A 18 13.54 12.93 -23.66
N LEU A 19 12.90 12.86 -22.50
CA LEU A 19 13.56 13.12 -21.22
C LEU A 19 13.21 12.09 -20.15
N ASP A 20 14.10 12.00 -19.17
CA ASP A 20 13.97 11.23 -17.94
C ASP A 20 14.75 11.92 -16.82
N VAL A 21 14.22 11.88 -15.60
CA VAL A 21 14.89 12.42 -14.40
C VAL A 21 15.02 11.36 -13.30
N GLU A 22 16.18 11.35 -12.65
CA GLU A 22 16.36 10.63 -11.39
C GLU A 22 16.23 11.59 -10.21
N THR A 23 15.65 11.13 -9.10
CA THR A 23 15.29 11.99 -7.97
C THR A 23 15.57 11.34 -6.62
N THR A 24 15.61 12.15 -5.55
CA THR A 24 15.75 11.65 -4.16
C THR A 24 14.47 11.00 -3.59
N GLY A 25 13.41 10.86 -4.39
CA GLY A 25 12.13 10.30 -3.98
C GLY A 25 10.96 10.71 -4.88
N ILE A 26 9.73 10.42 -4.46
CA ILE A 26 8.57 10.44 -5.38
C ILE A 26 7.81 11.77 -5.47
N LYS A 27 8.07 12.74 -4.59
CA LYS A 27 7.26 13.97 -4.50
C LYS A 27 8.10 15.21 -4.76
N ALA A 28 7.82 15.90 -5.87
CA ALA A 28 8.43 17.19 -6.17
C ALA A 28 8.27 18.19 -4.99
N GLY A 29 9.32 18.95 -4.72
CA GLY A 29 9.44 19.87 -3.59
C GLY A 29 10.00 19.23 -2.33
N ALA A 30 9.41 18.12 -1.88
CA ALA A 30 9.99 17.34 -0.78
C ALA A 30 11.26 16.59 -1.23
N ASN A 31 11.30 16.16 -2.49
CA ASN A 31 12.43 15.51 -3.13
C ASN A 31 13.02 16.39 -4.24
N LYS A 32 14.26 16.12 -4.62
CA LYS A 32 15.03 16.92 -5.58
C LYS A 32 15.51 16.05 -6.74
N ILE A 33 15.69 16.67 -7.91
CA ILE A 33 16.31 16.04 -9.08
C ILE A 33 17.80 15.85 -8.78
N ILE A 34 18.35 14.69 -9.17
CA ILE A 34 19.78 14.35 -9.01
C ILE A 34 20.46 14.01 -10.33
N GLU A 35 19.70 13.66 -11.37
CA GLU A 35 20.20 13.47 -12.73
C GLU A 35 19.09 13.80 -13.74
N ILE A 36 19.47 14.31 -14.91
CA ILE A 36 18.60 14.47 -16.06
C ILE A 36 19.34 14.07 -17.32
N TYR A 37 18.62 13.43 -18.24
CA TYR A 37 19.05 13.28 -19.61
C TYR A 37 17.93 13.71 -20.55
N ILE A 38 18.26 14.43 -21.62
CA ILE A 38 17.34 14.85 -22.67
C ILE A 38 17.96 14.55 -24.03
N LEU A 39 17.25 13.79 -24.86
CA LEU A 39 17.60 13.56 -26.26
C LEU A 39 16.70 14.42 -27.15
N LYS A 40 17.30 15.32 -27.93
CA LYS A 40 16.60 16.14 -28.92
C LYS A 40 16.72 15.51 -30.30
N VAL A 41 15.58 15.30 -30.96
CA VAL A 41 15.49 14.63 -32.26
C VAL A 41 14.62 15.46 -33.21
N LEU A 42 15.03 15.56 -34.46
CA LEU A 42 14.26 16.16 -35.55
C LEU A 42 14.29 15.21 -36.74
N ASN A 43 13.11 14.84 -37.28
CA ASN A 43 13.00 13.95 -38.44
C ASN A 43 13.86 12.68 -38.31
N GLU A 44 13.76 12.05 -37.13
CA GLU A 44 14.47 10.83 -36.74
C GLU A 44 16.00 10.93 -36.62
N LYS A 45 16.55 12.15 -36.76
CA LYS A 45 17.97 12.44 -36.53
C LYS A 45 18.15 13.08 -35.16
N VAL A 46 19.13 12.59 -34.40
CA VAL A 46 19.55 13.23 -33.15
C VAL A 46 20.18 14.58 -33.52
N VAL A 47 19.65 15.66 -32.93
CA VAL A 47 20.12 17.04 -33.15
C VAL A 47 20.70 17.67 -31.89
N GLY A 48 20.59 17.02 -30.73
CA GLY A 48 21.21 17.47 -29.50
C GLY A 48 21.03 16.49 -28.35
N GLU A 49 21.91 16.59 -27.37
CA GLU A 49 21.84 15.87 -26.09
C GLU A 49 22.07 16.89 -24.96
N TYR A 50 21.28 16.79 -23.89
CA TYR A 50 21.53 17.50 -22.63
C TYR A 50 21.69 16.47 -21.52
N TYR A 51 22.74 16.60 -20.72
CA TYR A 51 23.00 15.73 -19.59
C TYR A 51 23.57 16.53 -18.44
N SER A 52 23.04 16.32 -17.23
CA SER A 52 23.63 16.87 -16.02
C SER A 52 23.25 16.05 -14.80
N LYS A 53 24.11 16.09 -13.78
CA LYS A 53 23.82 15.65 -12.42
C LYS A 53 23.66 16.87 -11.54
N PHE A 54 22.88 16.74 -10.46
CA PHE A 54 22.60 17.86 -9.56
C PHE A 54 22.85 17.52 -8.11
N ASN A 55 23.46 18.46 -7.38
CA ASN A 55 23.51 18.37 -5.93
C ASN A 55 22.12 18.69 -5.34
N PRO A 56 21.47 17.74 -4.64
CA PRO A 56 20.12 17.95 -4.13
C PRO A 56 20.09 18.80 -2.85
N ASN A 57 21.24 19.17 -2.26
CA ASN A 57 21.35 19.86 -0.97
C ASN A 57 20.59 19.14 0.17
N GLN A 58 20.50 17.82 0.09
CA GLN A 58 19.91 16.95 1.10
C GLN A 58 20.50 15.55 0.99
N GLU A 59 20.30 14.73 2.02
CA GLU A 59 20.69 13.33 2.02
C GLU A 59 19.90 12.55 0.97
N ILE A 60 20.60 11.69 0.22
CA ILE A 60 19.98 10.72 -0.69
C ILE A 60 19.70 9.45 0.11
N PRO A 61 18.43 9.03 0.25
CA PRO A 61 18.11 7.79 0.95
C PRO A 61 18.82 6.59 0.30
N LEU A 62 19.36 5.68 1.11
CA LEU A 62 20.14 4.54 0.61
C LEU A 62 19.40 3.68 -0.42
N PHE A 63 18.08 3.54 -0.27
CA PHE A 63 17.27 2.79 -1.24
C PHE A 63 17.22 3.47 -2.63
N ILE A 64 17.32 4.80 -2.70
CA ILE A 64 17.43 5.55 -3.96
C ILE A 64 18.82 5.33 -4.54
N SER A 65 19.88 5.46 -3.74
CA SER A 65 21.25 5.23 -4.23
C SER A 65 21.46 3.82 -4.77
N ASN A 66 20.87 2.81 -4.13
CA ASN A 66 20.88 1.44 -4.63
C ASN A 66 20.06 1.26 -5.91
N LEU A 67 19.04 2.09 -6.13
CA LEU A 67 18.18 2.02 -7.31
C LEU A 67 18.83 2.68 -8.53
N THR A 68 19.42 3.87 -8.34
CA THR A 68 19.93 4.72 -9.43
C THR A 68 21.44 4.60 -9.63
N GLY A 69 22.16 4.00 -8.67
CA GLY A 69 23.63 4.00 -8.64
C GLY A 69 24.24 5.37 -8.29
N ILE A 70 23.41 6.37 -7.95
CA ILE A 70 23.87 7.71 -7.59
C ILE A 70 23.97 7.83 -6.06
N TYR A 71 25.21 7.98 -5.59
CA TYR A 71 25.52 8.18 -4.19
C TYR A 71 25.87 9.64 -3.90
N GLN A 72 25.75 10.03 -2.61
CA GLN A 72 25.98 11.41 -2.17
C GLN A 72 27.32 11.98 -2.65
N TRP A 73 28.39 11.18 -2.65
CA TRP A 73 29.73 11.61 -3.06
C TRP A 73 29.85 11.89 -4.57
N HIS A 74 28.98 11.32 -5.42
CA HIS A 74 28.95 11.62 -6.86
C HIS A 74 28.48 13.04 -7.15
N LEU A 75 27.73 13.66 -6.23
CA LEU A 75 27.02 14.92 -6.45
C LEU A 75 27.64 16.10 -5.70
N LYS A 76 28.72 15.90 -4.94
CA LYS A 76 29.30 16.93 -4.07
C LYS A 76 29.68 18.21 -4.82
N ASN A 77 30.20 18.06 -6.05
CA ASN A 77 30.64 19.17 -6.90
C ASN A 77 29.70 19.41 -8.09
N ALA A 78 28.53 18.76 -8.11
CA ALA A 78 27.53 18.95 -9.15
C ALA A 78 26.80 20.29 -8.93
N PRO A 79 26.34 20.98 -10.00
CA PRO A 79 25.53 22.18 -9.88
C PRO A 79 24.21 21.89 -9.16
N ILE A 80 23.52 22.91 -8.68
CA ILE A 80 22.13 22.74 -8.21
C ILE A 80 21.19 22.90 -9.41
N ILE A 81 20.02 22.24 -9.36
CA ILE A 81 19.05 22.30 -10.47
C ILE A 81 18.57 23.73 -10.76
N ASP A 82 18.54 24.59 -9.74
CA ASP A 82 18.06 25.96 -9.87
C ASP A 82 18.96 26.80 -10.79
N ASP A 83 20.27 26.52 -10.84
CA ASP A 83 21.23 27.21 -11.71
C ASP A 83 21.07 26.81 -13.18
N GLU A 84 20.57 25.59 -13.44
CA GLU A 84 20.51 24.99 -14.78
C GLU A 84 19.10 24.93 -15.37
N ILE A 85 18.04 25.21 -14.59
CA ILE A 85 16.66 25.00 -15.05
C ILE A 85 16.28 25.89 -16.23
N LEU A 86 16.87 27.08 -16.34
CA LEU A 86 16.68 27.96 -17.49
C LEU A 86 17.32 27.35 -18.75
N ASN A 87 18.56 26.85 -18.66
CA ASN A 87 19.24 26.17 -19.75
C ASN A 87 18.45 24.93 -20.22
N ILE A 88 17.89 24.16 -19.28
CA ILE A 88 17.02 23.02 -19.59
C ILE A 88 15.77 23.47 -20.33
N LYS A 89 15.11 24.55 -19.86
CA LYS A 89 13.91 25.11 -20.50
C LYS A 89 14.20 25.55 -21.93
N ASP A 90 15.32 26.23 -22.14
CA ASP A 90 15.74 26.74 -23.45
C ASP A 90 16.17 25.61 -24.38
N PHE A 91 16.83 24.57 -23.86
CA PHE A 91 17.17 23.38 -24.61
C PHE A 91 15.91 22.65 -25.11
N VAL A 92 14.90 22.50 -24.26
CA VAL A 92 13.59 21.92 -24.64
C VAL A 92 12.84 22.83 -25.62
N SER A 93 12.86 24.14 -25.40
CA SER A 93 12.19 25.15 -26.25
C SER A 93 10.71 24.78 -26.49
N ASP A 94 10.28 24.79 -27.74
CA ASP A 94 8.97 24.47 -28.30
C ASP A 94 8.82 22.99 -28.70
N SER A 95 9.79 22.13 -28.36
CA SER A 95 9.75 20.71 -28.72
C SER A 95 8.52 20.00 -28.14
N VAL A 96 8.08 18.93 -28.80
CA VAL A 96 7.17 17.96 -28.17
C VAL A 96 7.94 17.22 -27.08
N ILE A 97 7.44 17.26 -25.84
CA ILE A 97 8.09 16.57 -24.72
C ILE A 97 7.58 15.13 -24.63
N ILE A 98 8.50 14.18 -24.60
CA ILE A 98 8.20 12.76 -24.56
C ILE A 98 8.90 12.12 -23.37
N GLY A 99 8.22 11.20 -22.69
CA GLY A 99 8.81 10.43 -21.60
C GLY A 99 8.05 9.14 -21.35
N HIS A 100 8.50 8.38 -20.35
CA HIS A 100 7.81 7.19 -19.90
C HIS A 100 7.32 7.40 -18.47
N ASN A 101 6.01 7.61 -18.26
CA ASN A 101 5.44 8.17 -17.02
C ASN A 101 5.71 9.67 -16.85
N LEU A 102 5.72 10.41 -17.96
CA LEU A 102 6.16 11.81 -18.09
C LEU A 102 5.56 12.79 -17.07
N LYS A 103 4.38 12.47 -16.52
CA LYS A 103 3.77 13.27 -15.44
C LYS A 103 4.71 13.39 -14.22
N PHE A 104 5.50 12.37 -13.94
CA PHE A 104 6.48 12.36 -12.87
C PHE A 104 7.58 13.39 -13.15
N ASP A 105 8.27 13.26 -14.27
CA ASP A 105 9.39 14.11 -14.68
C ASP A 105 8.98 15.58 -14.75
N LEU A 106 7.86 15.85 -15.44
CA LEU A 106 7.30 17.19 -15.53
C LEU A 106 6.88 17.76 -14.17
N SER A 107 6.52 16.94 -13.19
CA SER A 107 6.19 17.46 -11.85
C SER A 107 7.42 18.03 -11.14
N PHE A 108 8.59 17.40 -11.31
CA PHE A 108 9.86 17.87 -10.76
C PHE A 108 10.38 19.08 -11.52
N LEU A 109 10.40 19.02 -12.85
CA LEU A 109 10.87 20.13 -13.68
C LEU A 109 9.99 21.36 -13.52
N ASN A 110 8.66 21.20 -13.52
CA ASN A 110 7.77 22.34 -13.29
C ASN A 110 7.88 22.91 -11.88
N TYR A 111 8.18 22.09 -10.87
CA TYR A 111 8.44 22.60 -9.53
C TYR A 111 9.72 23.44 -9.51
N ALA A 112 10.81 22.96 -10.12
CA ALA A 112 12.06 23.71 -10.24
C ALA A 112 11.85 25.03 -11.01
N LEU A 113 11.12 25.00 -12.14
CA LEU A 113 10.75 26.20 -12.90
C LEU A 113 10.00 27.20 -12.02
N THR A 114 8.92 26.78 -11.35
CA THR A 114 8.12 27.71 -10.53
C THR A 114 8.86 28.22 -9.30
N SER A 115 9.79 27.44 -8.74
CA SER A 115 10.62 27.87 -7.61
C SER A 115 11.61 28.96 -8.02
N ASN A 116 11.96 29.01 -9.30
CA ASN A 116 12.80 30.05 -9.92
C ASN A 116 11.98 31.15 -10.62
N ASN A 117 10.69 31.29 -10.27
CA ASN A 117 9.77 32.28 -10.87
C ASN A 117 9.59 32.14 -12.39
N LEU A 118 9.90 30.97 -12.96
CA LEU A 118 9.71 30.68 -14.38
C LEU A 118 8.34 30.02 -14.63
N LYS A 119 7.80 30.26 -15.82
CA LYS A 119 6.56 29.58 -16.26
C LYS A 119 6.82 28.09 -16.45
N LYS A 120 5.82 27.28 -16.09
CA LYS A 120 5.79 25.83 -16.37
C LYS A 120 5.92 25.55 -17.87
N PHE A 121 6.31 24.33 -18.21
CA PHE A 121 6.20 23.83 -19.57
C PHE A 121 4.74 23.86 -20.03
N ASN A 122 4.52 24.38 -21.24
CA ASN A 122 3.25 24.44 -21.94
C ASN A 122 3.30 23.69 -23.29
N ASN A 123 4.35 22.90 -23.49
CA ASN A 123 4.60 22.11 -24.69
C ASN A 123 3.53 21.04 -24.93
N GLU A 124 3.40 20.60 -26.18
CA GLU A 124 2.74 19.33 -26.47
C GLU A 124 3.49 18.18 -25.79
N THR A 125 2.74 17.22 -25.23
CA THR A 125 3.32 16.09 -24.51
C THR A 125 2.81 14.77 -25.03
N LEU A 126 3.69 13.75 -25.05
CA LEU A 126 3.32 12.36 -25.33
C LEU A 126 3.97 11.42 -24.30
N ASP A 127 3.16 10.61 -23.64
CA ASP A 127 3.64 9.65 -22.63
C ASP A 127 3.60 8.22 -23.19
N THR A 128 4.77 7.61 -23.34
CA THR A 128 4.91 6.25 -23.89
C THR A 128 4.34 5.17 -22.95
N LEU A 129 4.26 5.42 -21.63
CA LEU A 129 3.59 4.53 -20.69
C LEU A 129 2.09 4.48 -21.00
N ASN A 130 1.50 5.63 -21.26
CA ASN A 130 0.09 5.77 -21.60
C ASN A 130 -0.22 5.13 -22.96
N LEU A 131 0.62 5.40 -23.95
CA LEU A 131 0.52 4.81 -25.28
C LEU A 131 0.65 3.29 -25.25
N SER A 132 1.66 2.76 -24.55
CA SER A 132 1.82 1.31 -24.41
C SER A 132 0.65 0.67 -23.67
N ARG A 133 0.08 1.33 -22.66
CA ARG A 133 -1.11 0.85 -21.93
C ARG A 133 -2.38 0.84 -22.78
N ALA A 134 -2.49 1.69 -23.79
CA ALA A 134 -3.58 1.64 -24.75
C ALA A 134 -3.39 0.48 -25.74
N LEU A 135 -2.18 0.29 -26.26
CA LEU A 135 -1.90 -0.61 -27.39
C LEU A 135 -1.52 -2.06 -27.00
N LEU A 136 -0.84 -2.25 -25.87
CA LEU A 136 -0.19 -3.52 -25.49
C LEU A 136 -0.81 -4.19 -24.25
N ARG A 137 -1.93 -3.69 -23.76
CA ARG A 137 -2.48 -4.06 -22.44
C ARG A 137 -2.68 -5.57 -22.22
N SER A 138 -2.99 -6.31 -23.28
CA SER A 138 -3.16 -7.77 -23.27
C SER A 138 -1.89 -8.55 -23.66
N LYS A 139 -0.85 -7.85 -24.12
CA LYS A 139 0.38 -8.44 -24.68
C LYS A 139 1.54 -8.50 -23.69
N VAL A 140 1.53 -7.65 -22.64
CA VAL A 140 2.62 -7.60 -21.64
C VAL A 140 2.10 -7.70 -20.20
N LYS A 141 2.94 -8.27 -19.31
CA LYS A 141 2.60 -8.44 -17.88
C LYS A 141 2.44 -7.11 -17.13
N ASN A 142 3.22 -6.10 -17.52
CA ASN A 142 3.17 -4.74 -17.05
C ASN A 142 3.84 -3.82 -18.08
N HIS A 143 3.66 -2.52 -17.92
CA HIS A 143 4.16 -1.52 -18.87
C HIS A 143 5.38 -0.78 -18.32
N LYS A 144 6.16 -1.38 -17.41
CA LYS A 144 7.45 -0.79 -17.01
C LYS A 144 8.38 -0.76 -18.21
N LEU A 145 9.25 0.24 -18.28
CA LEU A 145 10.19 0.41 -19.39
C LEU A 145 11.05 -0.85 -19.63
N VAL A 146 11.59 -1.47 -18.56
CA VAL A 146 12.29 -2.78 -18.62
C VAL A 146 11.46 -3.87 -19.30
N THR A 147 10.14 -3.94 -19.05
CA THR A 147 9.27 -4.95 -19.67
C THR A 147 9.05 -4.66 -21.15
N LEU A 148 8.88 -3.38 -21.51
CA LEU A 148 8.69 -2.95 -22.90
C LEU A 148 9.97 -3.12 -23.72
N SER A 149 11.13 -2.78 -23.14
CA SER A 149 12.46 -3.04 -23.69
C SER A 149 12.61 -4.51 -24.09
N LYS A 150 12.31 -5.43 -23.17
CA LYS A 150 12.36 -6.88 -23.45
C LYS A 150 11.33 -7.31 -24.49
N TYR A 151 10.13 -6.74 -24.47
CA TYR A 151 9.07 -7.08 -25.42
C TYR A 151 9.42 -6.67 -26.85
N PHE A 152 9.96 -5.46 -27.02
CA PHE A 152 10.36 -4.93 -28.32
C PHE A 152 11.79 -5.31 -28.73
N LYS A 153 12.55 -5.98 -27.85
CA LYS A 153 13.96 -6.32 -28.05
C LYS A 153 14.81 -5.09 -28.37
N THR A 154 14.64 -4.03 -27.57
CA THR A 154 15.40 -2.79 -27.72
C THR A 154 16.90 -3.05 -27.57
N ILE A 155 17.72 -2.26 -28.27
CA ILE A 155 19.17 -2.37 -28.25
C ILE A 155 19.68 -1.86 -26.90
N ASN A 156 19.19 -0.71 -26.48
CA ASN A 156 19.44 -0.17 -25.15
C ASN A 156 18.64 -1.00 -24.13
N GLN A 157 19.36 -1.66 -23.22
CA GLN A 157 18.77 -2.33 -22.07
C GLN A 157 18.68 -1.33 -20.91
N ASN A 158 17.53 -1.24 -20.26
CA ASN A 158 17.28 -0.35 -19.12
C ASN A 158 18.16 -0.78 -17.93
N GLU A 159 19.14 0.05 -17.59
CA GLU A 159 20.12 -0.14 -16.49
C GLU A 159 19.87 0.82 -15.31
N HIS A 160 18.70 1.49 -15.24
CA HIS A 160 18.39 2.51 -14.22
C HIS A 160 19.38 3.70 -14.22
N ASN A 161 19.70 4.18 -15.42
CA ASN A 161 20.41 5.44 -15.67
C ASN A 161 19.57 6.27 -16.66
N ALA A 162 19.44 7.58 -16.40
CA ALA A 162 18.61 8.48 -17.19
C ALA A 162 18.90 8.41 -18.71
N LYS A 163 20.17 8.27 -19.12
CA LYS A 163 20.55 8.12 -20.54
C LYS A 163 19.98 6.85 -21.16
N ALA A 164 20.20 5.71 -20.49
CA ALA A 164 19.70 4.42 -20.98
C ALA A 164 18.16 4.41 -21.07
N ASP A 165 17.49 5.03 -20.11
CA ASP A 165 16.03 5.09 -20.03
C ASP A 165 15.44 6.00 -21.11
N VAL A 166 16.08 7.14 -21.43
CA VAL A 166 15.67 7.98 -22.57
C VAL A 166 15.85 7.28 -23.91
N LEU A 167 16.99 6.63 -24.14
CA LEU A 167 17.25 5.90 -25.39
C LEU A 167 16.25 4.75 -25.55
N THR A 168 16.00 4.00 -24.48
CA THR A 168 15.01 2.91 -24.46
C THR A 168 13.61 3.46 -24.73
N THR A 169 13.25 4.60 -24.14
CA THR A 169 11.95 5.27 -24.35
C THR A 169 11.76 5.67 -25.80
N TYR A 170 12.81 6.19 -26.45
CA TYR A 170 12.77 6.55 -27.86
C TYR A 170 12.59 5.33 -28.78
N GLU A 171 13.27 4.22 -28.50
CA GLU A 171 13.07 2.96 -29.23
C GLU A 171 11.66 2.38 -29.02
N VAL A 172 11.15 2.44 -27.79
CA VAL A 172 9.78 2.02 -27.47
C VAL A 172 8.77 2.89 -28.23
N LEU A 173 8.96 4.21 -28.30
CA LEU A 173 8.11 5.10 -29.09
C LEU A 173 8.08 4.69 -30.57
N LYS A 174 9.26 4.46 -31.18
CA LYS A 174 9.36 4.00 -32.58
C LYS A 174 8.61 2.70 -32.82
N ASN A 175 8.67 1.76 -31.88
CA ASN A 175 7.94 0.50 -32.02
C ASN A 175 6.43 0.67 -31.83
N LEU A 176 6.01 1.54 -30.89
CA LEU A 176 4.60 1.84 -30.66
C LEU A 176 3.98 2.57 -31.85
N SER A 177 4.72 3.42 -32.57
CA SER A 177 4.21 4.12 -33.76
C SER A 177 3.89 3.21 -34.94
N LEU A 178 4.34 1.95 -34.92
CA LEU A 178 4.03 0.97 -35.96
C LEU A 178 2.65 0.31 -35.81
N PHE A 179 1.94 0.58 -34.71
CA PHE A 179 0.62 0.01 -34.47
C PHE A 179 -0.43 0.64 -35.39
N GLU A 180 -1.29 -0.19 -35.99
CA GLU A 180 -2.36 0.23 -36.92
C GLU A 180 -3.19 1.40 -36.37
N GLN A 181 -3.48 1.39 -35.07
CA GLN A 181 -4.28 2.42 -34.40
C GLN A 181 -3.66 3.83 -34.47
N LEU A 182 -2.35 3.93 -34.74
CA LEU A 182 -1.62 5.17 -34.84
C LEU A 182 -1.28 5.59 -36.28
N LYS A 183 -1.47 4.72 -37.29
CA LYS A 183 -1.05 5.02 -38.66
C LYS A 183 -1.74 6.25 -39.27
N ASP A 184 -3.03 6.43 -38.96
CA ASP A 184 -3.81 7.56 -39.48
C ASP A 184 -3.69 8.84 -38.62
N LYS A 185 -2.76 8.86 -37.66
CA LYS A 185 -2.55 10.01 -36.78
C LYS A 185 -1.50 10.93 -37.38
N THR A 186 -1.86 12.19 -37.55
CA THR A 186 -1.04 13.19 -38.25
C THR A 186 -0.36 14.19 -37.32
N ASN A 187 -0.76 14.23 -36.04
CA ASN A 187 -0.17 15.09 -35.02
C ASN A 187 -0.36 14.52 -33.61
N VAL A 188 0.36 15.05 -32.62
CA VAL A 188 0.31 14.61 -31.21
C VAL A 188 -1.10 14.75 -30.63
N GLU A 189 -1.82 15.81 -30.98
CA GLU A 189 -3.20 16.02 -30.56
C GLU A 189 -4.11 14.85 -30.99
N SER A 190 -3.98 14.37 -32.23
CA SER A 190 -4.76 13.23 -32.74
C SER A 190 -4.45 11.91 -32.01
N VAL A 191 -3.20 11.73 -31.54
CA VAL A 191 -2.81 10.58 -30.69
C VAL A 191 -3.43 10.72 -29.30
N ASN A 192 -3.37 11.91 -28.70
CA ASN A 192 -3.99 12.17 -27.40
C ASN A 192 -5.53 12.03 -27.47
N ASN A 193 -6.15 12.44 -28.57
CA ASN A 193 -7.58 12.24 -28.82
C ASN A 193 -7.94 10.75 -28.91
N TYR A 194 -7.07 9.92 -29.51
CA TYR A 194 -7.25 8.46 -29.49
C TYR A 194 -7.16 7.88 -28.07
N LEU A 195 -6.21 8.33 -27.25
CA LEU A 195 -6.14 7.88 -25.85
C LEU A 195 -7.41 8.28 -25.09
N ASN A 196 -7.87 9.53 -25.27
CA ASN A 196 -9.10 10.04 -24.65
C ASN A 196 -10.36 9.31 -25.14
N SER A 197 -10.41 8.86 -26.40
CA SER A 197 -11.56 8.12 -26.93
C SER A 197 -11.73 6.75 -26.25
N ILE A 198 -10.62 6.11 -25.83
CA ILE A 198 -10.67 4.88 -25.02
C ILE A 198 -11.32 5.17 -23.67
N ASP A 199 -10.98 6.28 -23.01
CA ASP A 199 -11.59 6.68 -21.75
C ASP A 199 -13.09 6.93 -21.91
N THR A 200 -13.47 7.63 -22.98
CA THR A 200 -14.87 7.90 -23.31
C THR A 200 -15.64 6.60 -23.56
N HIS A 201 -15.08 5.66 -24.31
CA HIS A 201 -15.69 4.34 -24.54
C HIS A 201 -15.84 3.52 -23.24
N LEU A 202 -14.86 3.58 -22.34
CA LEU A 202 -14.95 2.90 -21.05
C LEU A 202 -16.02 3.53 -20.15
N LYS A 203 -16.15 4.86 -20.17
CA LYS A 203 -17.20 5.56 -19.40
C LYS A 203 -18.59 5.26 -19.96
N SER A 204 -18.74 5.24 -21.28
CA SER A 204 -20.02 4.92 -21.94
C SER A 204 -20.43 3.47 -21.67
N LYS A 205 -19.47 2.53 -21.63
CA LYS A 205 -19.72 1.11 -21.26
C LYS A 205 -20.49 0.96 -19.94
N PHE A 206 -20.28 1.85 -18.98
CA PHE A 206 -20.94 1.80 -17.67
C PHE A 206 -22.07 2.82 -17.50
N SER A 207 -22.48 3.51 -18.58
CA SER A 207 -23.57 4.51 -18.57
C SER A 207 -23.40 5.61 -17.50
N ILE A 208 -22.16 5.98 -17.19
CA ILE A 208 -21.88 6.92 -16.10
C ILE A 208 -21.99 8.34 -16.62
N LYS A 209 -23.08 9.03 -16.26
CA LYS A 209 -23.25 10.47 -16.56
C LYS A 209 -22.53 11.34 -15.54
N ASP A 210 -22.72 11.08 -14.24
CA ASP A 210 -22.12 11.88 -13.16
C ASP A 210 -21.55 11.04 -12.01
N ILE A 211 -20.25 11.19 -11.74
CA ILE A 211 -19.59 10.60 -10.58
C ILE A 211 -19.39 11.69 -9.52
N PRO A 212 -19.90 11.51 -8.28
CA PRO A 212 -19.77 12.50 -7.22
C PRO A 212 -18.32 12.67 -6.73
N ASN A 213 -17.97 13.88 -6.32
CA ASN A 213 -16.72 14.21 -5.61
C ASN A 213 -16.85 13.97 -4.10
N THR A 214 -17.41 12.83 -3.69
CA THR A 214 -17.68 12.53 -2.28
C THR A 214 -17.04 11.22 -1.85
N HIS A 215 -17.12 10.93 -0.55
CA HIS A 215 -16.87 9.60 -0.01
C HIS A 215 -17.93 8.62 -0.52
N GLY A 216 -17.57 7.33 -0.52
CA GLY A 216 -18.53 6.27 -0.80
C GLY A 216 -17.90 4.96 -1.22
N VAL A 217 -18.79 4.05 -1.63
CA VAL A 217 -18.46 2.73 -2.15
C VAL A 217 -18.89 2.65 -3.61
N TYR A 218 -18.10 1.94 -4.41
CA TYR A 218 -18.42 1.64 -5.80
C TYR A 218 -18.33 0.13 -6.04
N ILE A 219 -19.25 -0.38 -6.85
CA ILE A 219 -19.46 -1.81 -7.06
C ILE A 219 -19.43 -2.09 -8.56
N PHE A 220 -18.43 -2.84 -9.00
CA PHE A 220 -18.36 -3.36 -10.37
C PHE A 220 -19.00 -4.75 -10.40
N SER A 221 -20.04 -4.90 -11.23
CA SER A 221 -20.74 -6.17 -11.41
C SER A 221 -20.82 -6.57 -12.88
N ASN A 222 -21.08 -7.86 -13.09
CA ASN A 222 -21.44 -8.42 -14.37
C ASN A 222 -22.80 -9.08 -14.23
N ASN A 223 -23.83 -8.47 -14.83
CA ASN A 223 -25.22 -8.83 -14.56
C ASN A 223 -25.48 -8.77 -13.04
N LYS A 224 -25.94 -9.87 -12.43
CA LYS A 224 -26.17 -9.99 -10.99
C LYS A 224 -24.93 -10.39 -10.17
N ASN A 225 -23.80 -10.73 -10.82
CA ASN A 225 -22.60 -11.22 -10.12
C ASN A 225 -21.62 -10.08 -9.82
N VAL A 226 -21.36 -9.82 -8.54
CA VAL A 226 -20.44 -8.76 -8.11
C VAL A 226 -18.99 -9.20 -8.26
N GLN A 227 -18.24 -8.47 -9.09
CA GLN A 227 -16.84 -8.78 -9.39
C GLN A 227 -15.90 -8.08 -8.41
N TYR A 228 -16.18 -6.82 -8.09
CA TYR A 228 -15.31 -6.01 -7.25
C TYR A 228 -16.08 -4.92 -6.50
N ILE A 229 -15.66 -4.68 -5.26
CA ILE A 229 -16.16 -3.60 -4.41
C ILE A 229 -14.98 -2.77 -3.93
N GLY A 230 -15.10 -1.45 -3.98
CA GLY A 230 -14.06 -0.55 -3.50
C GLY A 230 -14.62 0.69 -2.79
N LYS A 231 -13.88 1.22 -1.83
CA LYS A 231 -14.14 2.53 -1.22
C LYS A 231 -13.28 3.65 -1.82
N SER A 232 -13.72 4.89 -1.64
CA SER A 232 -12.89 6.07 -1.88
C SER A 232 -13.30 7.25 -0.99
N ASN A 233 -12.36 8.15 -0.72
CA ASN A 233 -12.66 9.49 -0.21
C ASN A 233 -13.12 10.46 -1.31
N ASN A 234 -12.74 10.18 -2.55
CA ASN A 234 -13.21 10.87 -3.75
C ASN A 234 -13.59 9.84 -4.82
N LEU A 235 -14.87 9.58 -4.96
CA LEU A 235 -15.41 8.60 -5.91
C LEU A 235 -15.03 8.94 -7.36
N LYS A 236 -15.16 10.22 -7.78
CA LYS A 236 -14.81 10.68 -9.14
C LYS A 236 -13.38 10.32 -9.52
N THR A 237 -12.39 10.71 -8.71
CA THR A 237 -10.98 10.43 -8.98
C THR A 237 -10.71 8.93 -9.03
N ARG A 238 -11.27 8.16 -8.08
CA ARG A 238 -10.99 6.73 -7.98
C ARG A 238 -11.63 5.92 -9.10
N ILE A 239 -12.88 6.21 -9.47
CA ILE A 239 -13.58 5.53 -10.56
C ILE A 239 -12.94 5.91 -11.90
N ASN A 240 -12.63 7.18 -12.14
CA ASN A 240 -11.91 7.59 -13.36
C ASN A 240 -10.55 6.90 -13.49
N SER A 241 -9.84 6.65 -12.39
CA SER A 241 -8.60 5.85 -12.42
C SER A 241 -8.83 4.40 -12.88
N HIS A 242 -9.98 3.79 -12.60
CA HIS A 242 -10.35 2.48 -13.16
C HIS A 242 -10.74 2.59 -14.63
N LEU A 243 -11.45 3.65 -15.02
CA LEU A 243 -11.98 3.85 -16.37
C LEU A 243 -11.04 4.62 -17.30
N SER A 244 -9.75 4.65 -16.98
CA SER A 244 -8.74 5.27 -17.83
C SER A 244 -8.00 4.22 -18.69
N TYR A 245 -7.54 4.64 -19.86
CA TYR A 245 -6.57 3.94 -20.69
C TYR A 245 -5.27 3.73 -19.94
N SER A 246 -5.00 4.48 -18.87
CA SER A 246 -3.81 4.38 -18.01
C SER A 246 -4.02 3.45 -16.80
N ARG A 247 -5.20 2.83 -16.64
CA ARG A 247 -5.58 2.03 -15.47
C ARG A 247 -4.60 0.89 -15.14
N SER A 248 -4.55 0.51 -13.87
CA SER A 248 -3.70 -0.58 -13.37
C SER A 248 -4.10 -1.96 -13.94
N TYR A 249 -3.21 -2.96 -13.82
CA TYR A 249 -3.52 -4.34 -14.21
C TYR A 249 -4.73 -4.91 -13.46
N LYS A 250 -4.85 -4.63 -12.15
CA LYS A 250 -6.01 -5.02 -11.34
C LYS A 250 -7.28 -4.33 -11.84
N SER A 251 -7.23 -3.02 -12.05
CA SER A 251 -8.34 -2.24 -12.62
C SER A 251 -8.78 -2.77 -13.97
N ASN A 252 -7.83 -3.21 -14.81
CA ASN A 252 -8.16 -3.80 -16.10
C ASN A 252 -8.97 -5.10 -15.96
N LYS A 253 -8.56 -6.00 -15.04
CA LYS A 253 -9.34 -7.22 -14.77
C LYS A 253 -10.76 -6.88 -14.31
N ILE A 254 -10.89 -5.94 -13.39
CA ILE A 254 -12.18 -5.46 -12.87
C ILE A 254 -13.06 -4.97 -14.03
N VAL A 255 -12.58 -3.97 -14.77
CA VAL A 255 -13.33 -3.32 -15.85
C VAL A 255 -13.69 -4.28 -17.00
N ASN A 256 -12.80 -5.20 -17.35
CA ASN A 256 -13.07 -6.18 -18.40
C ASN A 256 -14.07 -7.25 -17.95
N SER A 257 -14.03 -7.64 -16.67
CA SER A 257 -14.95 -8.63 -16.11
C SER A 257 -16.35 -8.09 -15.79
N SER A 258 -16.58 -6.77 -15.93
CA SER A 258 -17.80 -6.09 -15.49
C SER A 258 -18.49 -5.33 -16.62
N ASN A 259 -19.82 -5.21 -16.54
CA ASN A 259 -20.65 -4.45 -17.46
C ASN A 259 -21.52 -3.39 -16.76
N ASN A 260 -21.55 -3.39 -15.43
CA ASN A 260 -22.33 -2.44 -14.64
C ASN A 260 -21.47 -1.85 -13.50
N LEU A 261 -21.71 -0.58 -13.17
CA LEU A 261 -21.09 0.14 -12.07
C LEU A 261 -22.18 0.79 -11.22
N GLN A 262 -22.26 0.41 -9.95
CA GLN A 262 -23.13 1.06 -8.98
C GLN A 262 -22.30 1.92 -8.02
N ILE A 263 -22.85 3.05 -7.59
CA ILE A 263 -22.20 4.00 -6.68
C ILE A 263 -23.11 4.25 -5.49
N ILE A 264 -22.59 4.04 -4.29
CA ILE A 264 -23.24 4.33 -3.01
C ILE A 264 -22.51 5.52 -2.40
N LYS A 265 -23.19 6.69 -2.38
CA LYS A 265 -22.65 7.93 -1.79
C LYS A 265 -22.70 7.83 -0.27
N LEU A 266 -21.62 8.20 0.40
CA LEU A 266 -21.51 8.21 1.85
C LEU A 266 -20.89 9.53 2.31
N ASN A 267 -21.13 9.87 3.57
CA ASN A 267 -20.81 11.20 4.08
C ASN A 267 -19.34 11.33 4.51
N ASN A 268 -18.71 10.21 4.88
CA ASN A 268 -17.36 10.21 5.45
C ASN A 268 -16.58 8.94 5.09
N GLU A 269 -15.27 8.96 5.38
CA GLU A 269 -14.37 7.85 5.09
C GLU A 269 -14.66 6.60 5.94
N LEU A 270 -15.01 6.77 7.21
CA LEU A 270 -15.20 5.65 8.14
C LEU A 270 -16.44 4.82 7.76
N SER A 271 -17.56 5.48 7.48
CA SER A 271 -18.76 4.85 6.93
C SER A 271 -18.47 4.14 5.61
N SER A 272 -17.63 4.72 4.74
CA SER A 272 -17.19 4.06 3.48
C SER A 272 -16.34 2.82 3.72
N LEU A 273 -15.50 2.84 4.75
CA LEU A 273 -14.67 1.71 5.16
C LEU A 273 -15.53 0.55 5.68
N ILE A 274 -16.48 0.83 6.58
CA ILE A 274 -17.36 -0.20 7.15
C ILE A 274 -18.33 -0.72 6.08
N ALA A 275 -18.92 0.15 5.26
CA ALA A 275 -19.82 -0.26 4.17
C ALA A 275 -19.11 -1.17 3.15
N GLU A 276 -17.89 -0.82 2.72
CA GLU A 276 -17.07 -1.67 1.86
C GLU A 276 -16.81 -3.03 2.52
N HIS A 277 -16.43 -3.03 3.81
CA HIS A 277 -16.17 -4.24 4.56
C HIS A 277 -17.40 -5.16 4.60
N ARG A 278 -18.57 -4.63 4.96
CA ARG A 278 -19.83 -5.40 5.00
C ARG A 278 -20.18 -5.98 3.64
N LEU A 279 -20.13 -5.16 2.58
CA LEU A 279 -20.47 -5.60 1.23
C LEU A 279 -19.51 -6.68 0.70
N ILE A 280 -18.20 -6.57 0.96
CA ILE A 280 -17.22 -7.60 0.59
C ILE A 280 -17.56 -8.93 1.27
N ASN A 281 -18.01 -8.90 2.53
CA ASN A 281 -18.28 -10.12 3.30
C ASN A 281 -19.65 -10.74 2.99
N LYS A 282 -20.65 -9.92 2.69
CA LYS A 282 -21.97 -10.34 2.22
C LYS A 282 -21.90 -10.95 0.82
N LEU A 283 -21.26 -10.25 -0.12
CA LEU A 283 -21.29 -10.60 -1.55
C LEU A 283 -20.10 -11.43 -2.03
N LYS A 284 -19.02 -11.51 -1.24
CA LYS A 284 -17.79 -12.29 -1.50
C LYS A 284 -17.25 -12.16 -2.93
N PRO A 285 -17.04 -10.93 -3.44
CA PRO A 285 -16.59 -10.71 -4.81
C PRO A 285 -15.27 -11.40 -5.15
N SER A 286 -15.17 -11.91 -6.37
CA SER A 286 -14.05 -12.71 -6.87
C SER A 286 -12.72 -11.94 -6.88
N LEU A 287 -12.75 -10.63 -7.15
CA LEU A 287 -11.55 -9.79 -7.28
C LEU A 287 -11.14 -9.06 -5.99
N ASN A 288 -11.93 -9.18 -4.90
CA ASN A 288 -11.54 -8.74 -3.57
C ASN A 288 -10.82 -9.87 -2.81
N ARG A 289 -9.49 -9.87 -2.89
CA ARG A 289 -8.62 -10.78 -2.12
C ARG A 289 -8.47 -10.36 -0.65
N SER A 290 -8.52 -9.05 -0.38
CA SER A 290 -8.40 -8.44 0.95
C SER A 290 -9.76 -7.96 1.46
N GLY A 291 -9.87 -7.73 2.77
CA GLY A 291 -11.08 -7.18 3.41
C GLY A 291 -12.11 -8.21 3.85
N ARG A 292 -11.81 -9.50 3.69
CA ARG A 292 -12.65 -10.60 4.19
C ARG A 292 -12.50 -10.75 5.71
N ILE A 293 -13.61 -10.98 6.39
CA ILE A 293 -13.71 -11.25 7.83
C ILE A 293 -12.95 -12.54 8.13
N SER A 294 -12.22 -12.54 9.25
CA SER A 294 -11.64 -13.77 9.78
C SER A 294 -12.73 -14.78 10.10
N ARG A 295 -12.54 -16.05 9.73
CA ARG A 295 -13.51 -17.11 10.06
C ARG A 295 -13.60 -17.42 11.54
N ASN A 296 -12.56 -17.08 12.31
CA ASN A 296 -12.47 -17.42 13.73
C ASN A 296 -11.86 -16.25 14.51
N ILE A 297 -12.26 -16.16 15.77
CA ILE A 297 -11.47 -15.49 16.80
C ILE A 297 -10.55 -16.55 17.42
N TYR A 298 -9.34 -16.13 17.78
CA TYR A 298 -8.36 -16.94 18.46
C TYR A 298 -8.09 -16.37 19.85
N TRP A 299 -7.88 -17.26 20.81
CA TRP A 299 -7.49 -16.96 22.18
C TRP A 299 -6.25 -17.76 22.51
N ILE A 300 -5.29 -17.13 23.17
CA ILE A 300 -4.12 -17.82 23.74
C ILE A 300 -4.46 -18.17 25.18
N LYS A 301 -4.23 -19.44 25.56
CA LYS A 301 -4.64 -19.98 26.85
C LYS A 301 -3.54 -20.75 27.53
N LEU A 302 -3.46 -20.61 28.85
CA LEU A 302 -2.73 -21.52 29.72
C LEU A 302 -3.74 -22.38 30.47
N LYS A 303 -3.58 -23.71 30.40
CA LYS A 303 -4.47 -24.66 31.09
C LYS A 303 -3.79 -25.26 32.31
N ASN A 304 -4.58 -25.68 33.29
CA ASN A 304 -4.06 -26.30 34.51
C ASN A 304 -3.38 -27.66 34.31
N ASN A 305 -3.51 -28.25 33.12
CA ASN A 305 -2.98 -29.57 32.79
C ASN A 305 -1.93 -29.53 31.66
N LYS A 306 -1.45 -28.35 31.29
CA LYS A 306 -0.46 -28.16 30.22
C LYS A 306 0.57 -27.12 30.61
N HIS A 307 1.84 -27.44 30.43
CA HIS A 307 2.96 -26.53 30.73
C HIS A 307 3.17 -25.42 29.68
N ASN A 308 2.48 -25.46 28.54
CA ASN A 308 2.64 -24.51 27.44
C ASN A 308 1.33 -23.79 27.08
N PHE A 309 1.46 -22.62 26.44
CA PHE A 309 0.32 -21.92 25.88
C PHE A 309 -0.27 -22.67 24.68
N GLU A 310 -1.60 -22.66 24.55
CA GLU A 310 -2.31 -23.14 23.37
C GLU A 310 -3.09 -22.01 22.69
N ILE A 311 -3.27 -22.11 21.37
CA ILE A 311 -4.15 -21.22 20.61
C ILE A 311 -5.45 -21.97 20.36
N SER A 312 -6.55 -21.45 20.89
CA SER A 312 -7.89 -22.04 20.79
C SER A 312 -8.84 -21.12 20.02
N LYS A 313 -9.86 -21.72 19.38
CA LYS A 313 -11.00 -21.03 18.77
C LYS A 313 -12.22 -20.97 19.70
N ILE A 314 -12.10 -21.47 20.92
CA ILE A 314 -13.20 -21.50 21.88
C ILE A 314 -12.88 -20.44 22.94
N LYS A 315 -13.78 -19.49 23.18
CA LYS A 315 -13.60 -18.43 24.20
C LYS A 315 -13.53 -19.01 25.60
N ASN A 316 -14.49 -19.81 26.02
CA ASN A 316 -14.55 -20.37 27.37
C ASN A 316 -14.24 -21.86 27.35
N SER A 317 -13.24 -22.30 28.10
CA SER A 317 -12.91 -23.72 28.27
C SER A 317 -12.68 -24.05 29.73
N LYS A 318 -13.11 -25.24 30.16
CA LYS A 318 -12.77 -25.76 31.49
C LYS A 318 -11.26 -25.73 31.69
N ASN A 319 -10.82 -25.59 32.94
CA ASN A 319 -9.42 -25.70 33.33
C ASN A 319 -8.48 -24.61 32.78
N THR A 320 -9.02 -23.46 32.36
CA THR A 320 -8.23 -22.33 31.87
C THR A 320 -7.73 -21.51 33.06
N LEU A 321 -6.41 -21.42 33.25
CA LEU A 321 -5.79 -20.60 34.28
C LEU A 321 -5.63 -19.14 33.82
N PHE A 322 -5.18 -18.97 32.58
CA PHE A 322 -4.94 -17.67 31.98
C PHE A 322 -5.44 -17.65 30.54
N GLN A 323 -5.97 -16.51 30.11
CA GLN A 323 -6.49 -16.31 28.76
C GLN A 323 -6.24 -14.89 28.26
N ILE A 324 -5.85 -14.78 26.98
CA ILE A 324 -5.68 -13.50 26.31
C ILE A 324 -6.21 -13.55 24.88
N GLY A 325 -6.76 -12.42 24.43
CA GLY A 325 -7.44 -12.25 23.14
C GLY A 325 -8.45 -11.10 23.24
N PRO A 326 -9.31 -10.90 22.23
CA PRO A 326 -9.47 -11.71 21.01
C PRO A 326 -8.43 -11.39 19.92
N PHE A 327 -7.93 -12.41 19.23
CA PHE A 327 -7.09 -12.27 18.03
C PHE A 327 -7.87 -12.66 16.77
N LEU A 328 -7.94 -11.77 15.78
CA LEU A 328 -8.63 -12.01 14.50
C LEU A 328 -7.74 -12.64 13.42
N SER A 329 -6.53 -13.04 13.77
CA SER A 329 -5.60 -13.71 12.87
C SER A 329 -4.82 -14.75 13.65
N TYR A 330 -4.77 -15.98 13.13
CA TYR A 330 -3.96 -17.04 13.71
C TYR A 330 -2.48 -16.66 13.74
N SER A 331 -1.98 -16.00 12.69
CA SER A 331 -0.59 -15.51 12.67
C SER A 331 -0.33 -14.53 13.80
N LYS A 332 -1.22 -13.54 14.00
CA LYS A 332 -1.06 -12.58 15.11
C LYS A 332 -1.13 -13.26 16.49
N ALA A 333 -2.02 -14.24 16.65
CA ALA A 333 -2.09 -15.03 17.89
C ALA A 333 -0.80 -15.84 18.10
N LYS A 334 -0.21 -16.39 17.03
CA LYS A 334 1.05 -17.12 17.08
C LYS A 334 2.22 -16.20 17.43
N ASP A 335 2.30 -15.03 16.81
CA ASP A 335 3.35 -14.05 17.08
C ASP A 335 3.27 -13.56 18.54
N PHE A 336 2.05 -13.30 19.03
CA PHE A 336 1.83 -12.93 20.43
C PHE A 336 2.14 -14.08 21.40
N LYS A 337 1.80 -15.33 21.04
CA LYS A 337 2.20 -16.51 21.82
C LYS A 337 3.72 -16.62 21.90
N GLN A 338 4.43 -16.44 20.79
CA GLN A 338 5.90 -16.48 20.77
C GLN A 338 6.51 -15.39 21.65
N PHE A 339 5.92 -14.19 21.66
CA PHE A 339 6.29 -13.15 22.61
C PHE A 339 6.12 -13.61 24.07
N LEU A 340 4.98 -14.22 24.41
CA LEU A 340 4.76 -14.75 25.76
C LEU A 340 5.74 -15.88 26.10
N ASP A 341 5.96 -16.81 25.17
CA ASP A 341 6.88 -17.93 25.38
C ASP A 341 8.29 -17.42 25.68
N PHE A 342 8.74 -16.39 24.95
CA PHE A 342 10.03 -15.75 25.15
C PHE A 342 10.08 -14.99 26.47
N LYS A 343 9.11 -14.12 26.74
CA LYS A 343 9.10 -13.24 27.92
C LYS A 343 8.98 -13.99 29.25
N PHE A 344 8.28 -15.13 29.25
CA PHE A 344 8.06 -15.94 30.44
C PHE A 344 8.84 -17.25 30.43
N GLU A 345 9.72 -17.43 29.45
CA GLU A 345 10.60 -18.61 29.31
C GLU A 345 9.83 -19.93 29.42
N THR A 346 8.66 -20.00 28.79
CA THR A 346 7.76 -21.15 28.98
C THR A 346 8.29 -22.40 28.30
N LEU A 347 8.00 -23.55 28.91
CA LEU A 347 8.42 -24.85 28.41
C LEU A 347 7.71 -25.21 27.09
N ASN A 348 8.48 -25.49 26.04
CA ASN A 348 7.95 -25.78 24.70
C ASN A 348 8.01 -27.27 24.30
N CYS A 349 8.29 -28.17 25.25
CA CYS A 349 8.39 -29.61 24.99
C CYS A 349 7.03 -30.20 24.56
N ARG A 350 7.03 -31.08 23.53
CA ARG A 350 5.79 -31.61 22.91
C ARG A 350 5.08 -32.72 23.71
N SER A 351 5.78 -33.49 24.54
CA SER A 351 5.21 -34.45 25.49
C SER A 351 6.32 -35.13 26.32
N ASN A 352 5.93 -35.61 27.52
CA ASN A 352 6.77 -36.29 28.51
C ASN A 352 7.58 -37.44 27.92
N ASN A 353 8.90 -37.28 27.93
CA ASN A 353 9.78 -38.43 28.11
C ASN A 353 10.09 -38.43 29.61
N SER A 354 9.66 -39.44 30.37
CA SER A 354 10.02 -39.59 31.78
C SER A 354 11.53 -39.83 31.89
N ARG A 355 12.30 -38.75 31.95
CA ARG A 355 13.76 -38.76 31.99
C ARG A 355 14.21 -38.64 33.44
N LYS A 356 15.27 -39.37 33.78
CA LYS A 356 15.93 -39.25 35.09
C LYS A 356 16.72 -37.94 35.25
N SER A 357 17.08 -37.28 34.14
CA SER A 357 17.86 -36.05 34.11
C SER A 357 17.28 -35.04 33.12
N GLN A 358 17.66 -33.77 33.28
CA GLN A 358 17.28 -32.69 32.37
C GLN A 358 17.72 -33.00 30.94
N CYS A 359 16.94 -32.55 29.95
CA CYS A 359 17.34 -32.65 28.55
C CYS A 359 18.43 -31.63 28.21
N ASP A 360 19.26 -31.94 27.22
CA ASP A 360 20.36 -31.06 26.79
C ASP A 360 19.87 -29.65 26.40
N ILE A 361 18.65 -29.55 25.87
CA ILE A 361 18.00 -28.27 25.54
C ILE A 361 17.71 -27.43 26.80
N SER A 362 17.23 -28.06 27.86
CA SER A 362 16.95 -27.39 29.14
C SER A 362 18.25 -26.93 29.80
N ILE A 363 19.30 -27.77 29.76
CA ILE A 363 20.64 -27.43 30.26
C ILE A 363 21.22 -26.23 29.49
N LEU A 364 21.19 -26.28 28.15
CA LEU A 364 21.75 -25.24 27.29
C LEU A 364 21.00 -23.90 27.41
N LEU A 365 19.70 -23.93 27.66
CA LEU A 365 18.87 -22.73 27.82
C LEU A 365 18.74 -22.28 29.28
N GLY A 366 19.26 -23.04 30.26
CA GLY A 366 19.07 -22.75 31.68
C GLY A 366 17.60 -22.76 32.13
N THR A 367 16.74 -23.53 31.46
CA THR A 367 15.28 -23.55 31.71
C THR A 367 14.86 -24.82 32.45
N ASP A 368 13.72 -24.77 33.12
CA ASP A 368 13.13 -25.96 33.76
C ASP A 368 12.88 -27.09 32.74
N CYS A 369 12.78 -28.33 33.20
CA CYS A 369 12.55 -29.48 32.33
C CYS A 369 11.30 -30.25 32.76
N ALA A 370 10.21 -30.10 31.99
CA ALA A 370 8.95 -30.83 32.23
C ALA A 370 9.09 -32.36 32.13
N CYS A 371 10.19 -32.86 31.56
CA CYS A 371 10.46 -34.27 31.35
C CYS A 371 11.09 -34.97 32.58
N VAL A 372 11.50 -34.24 33.61
CA VAL A 372 12.17 -34.82 34.79
C VAL A 372 11.13 -35.20 35.85
N GLU A 373 11.34 -36.32 36.54
CA GLU A 373 10.42 -36.81 37.59
C GLU A 373 10.18 -35.81 38.72
N SER A 374 11.16 -34.94 39.02
CA SER A 374 11.05 -33.89 40.03
C SER A 374 10.23 -32.67 39.60
N PHE A 375 9.76 -32.62 38.34
CA PHE A 375 9.00 -31.49 37.83
C PHE A 375 7.59 -31.46 38.44
N ASN A 376 7.27 -30.38 39.15
CA ASN A 376 5.94 -30.15 39.69
C ASN A 376 5.16 -29.18 38.80
N LEU A 377 4.21 -29.72 38.04
CA LEU A 377 3.37 -28.94 37.12
C LEU A 377 2.55 -27.86 37.85
N ASP A 378 1.99 -28.17 39.02
CA ASP A 378 1.15 -27.23 39.75
C ASP A 378 1.93 -26.00 40.24
N ILE A 379 3.15 -26.22 40.77
CA ILE A 379 4.04 -25.14 41.20
C ILE A 379 4.48 -24.29 40.00
N TYR A 380 4.90 -24.94 38.91
CA TYR A 380 5.28 -24.26 37.68
C TYR A 380 4.15 -23.38 37.13
N LEU A 381 2.93 -23.92 37.04
CA LEU A 381 1.77 -23.21 36.54
C LEU A 381 1.35 -22.07 37.47
N LYS A 382 1.44 -22.26 38.79
CA LYS A 382 1.19 -21.19 39.77
C LYS A 382 2.15 -20.03 39.54
N ASN A 383 3.46 -20.30 39.45
CA ASN A 383 4.49 -19.28 39.24
C ASN A 383 4.30 -18.53 37.92
N ILE A 384 4.02 -19.23 36.82
CA ILE A 384 3.76 -18.59 35.52
C ILE A 384 2.49 -17.74 35.58
N ASN A 385 1.41 -18.25 36.18
CA ASN A 385 0.16 -17.52 36.26
C ASN A 385 0.32 -16.22 37.08
N GLU A 386 1.05 -16.26 38.19
CA GLU A 386 1.38 -15.07 38.99
C GLU A 386 2.18 -14.03 38.18
N LYS A 387 3.22 -14.48 37.46
CA LYS A 387 4.02 -13.61 36.57
C LYS A 387 3.15 -12.97 35.47
N LEU A 388 2.26 -13.75 34.84
CA LEU A 388 1.35 -13.26 33.80
C LEU A 388 0.38 -12.21 34.33
N VAL A 389 -0.27 -12.49 35.46
CA VAL A 389 -1.22 -11.56 36.09
C VAL A 389 -0.52 -10.25 36.46
N LEU A 390 0.68 -10.33 37.05
CA LEU A 390 1.46 -9.15 37.41
C LEU A 390 1.89 -8.34 36.18
N PHE A 391 2.35 -9.00 35.12
CA PHE A 391 2.75 -8.36 33.86
C PHE A 391 1.60 -7.61 33.22
N PHE A 392 0.44 -8.26 33.04
CA PHE A 392 -0.70 -7.62 32.38
C PHE A 392 -1.38 -6.55 33.24
N LYS A 393 -1.27 -6.63 34.56
CA LYS A 393 -1.66 -5.53 35.46
C LYS A 393 -0.81 -4.28 35.26
N ASN A 394 0.46 -4.44 34.89
CA ASN A 394 1.44 -3.35 34.72
C ASN A 394 1.92 -3.20 33.26
N LYS A 395 1.13 -3.65 32.28
CA LYS A 395 1.54 -3.78 30.86
C LYS A 395 2.11 -2.51 30.23
N GLU A 396 1.64 -1.33 30.63
CA GLU A 396 2.17 -0.04 30.14
C GLU A 396 3.57 0.26 30.66
N LYS A 397 3.82 -0.05 31.94
CA LYS A 397 5.14 0.08 32.55
C LYS A 397 6.11 -0.91 31.90
N GLU A 398 5.65 -2.14 31.66
CA GLU A 398 6.43 -3.17 30.97
C GLU A 398 6.78 -2.77 29.53
N LEU A 399 5.82 -2.17 28.81
CA LEU A 399 6.08 -1.62 27.48
C LEU A 399 7.20 -0.56 27.53
N LYS A 400 7.13 0.39 28.47
CA LYS A 400 8.19 1.40 28.66
C LYS A 400 9.54 0.78 28.99
N ASN A 401 9.57 -0.31 29.77
CA ASN A 401 10.80 -1.03 30.09
C ASN A 401 11.39 -1.70 28.86
N LEU A 402 10.58 -2.38 28.04
CA LEU A 402 11.04 -2.99 26.78
C LEU A 402 11.59 -1.94 25.81
N THR A 403 10.97 -0.77 25.73
CA THR A 403 11.47 0.34 24.89
C THR A 403 12.83 0.86 25.38
N LYS A 404 13.05 0.95 26.70
CA LYS A 404 14.37 1.28 27.26
C LYS A 404 15.41 0.23 26.90
N GLU A 405 15.06 -1.05 27.01
CA GLU A 405 15.93 -2.17 26.65
C GLU A 405 16.30 -2.14 25.15
N LEU A 406 15.33 -1.87 24.27
CA LEU A 406 15.57 -1.67 22.84
C LEU A 406 16.60 -0.56 22.59
N ASN A 407 16.44 0.59 23.26
CA ASN A 407 17.37 1.71 23.10
C ASN A 407 18.78 1.35 23.59
N GLN A 408 18.88 0.59 24.68
CA GLN A 408 20.17 0.07 25.17
C GLN A 408 20.82 -0.89 24.17
N GLN A 409 20.08 -1.87 23.63
CA GLN A 409 20.61 -2.80 22.62
C GLN A 409 21.02 -2.08 21.33
N SER A 410 20.25 -1.07 20.91
CA SER A 410 20.61 -0.23 19.76
C SER A 410 21.89 0.58 20.01
N ALA A 411 22.09 1.10 21.23
CA ALA A 411 23.31 1.82 21.59
C ALA A 411 24.55 0.89 21.62
N LEU A 412 24.34 -0.37 22.01
CA LEU A 412 25.36 -1.43 22.00
C LEU A 412 25.59 -2.05 20.60
N GLN A 413 24.92 -1.56 19.55
CA GLN A 413 24.97 -2.10 18.19
C GLN A 413 24.56 -3.60 18.08
N ASN A 414 23.77 -4.09 19.03
CA ASN A 414 23.21 -5.44 19.00
C ASN A 414 21.92 -5.47 18.18
N TYR A 415 22.06 -5.38 16.85
CA TYR A 415 20.93 -5.18 15.95
C TYR A 415 19.96 -6.36 15.90
N GLU A 416 20.43 -7.60 16.14
CA GLU A 416 19.55 -8.78 16.15
C GLU A 416 18.57 -8.73 17.32
N GLU A 417 19.07 -8.45 18.53
CA GLU A 417 18.24 -8.39 19.72
C GLU A 417 17.35 -7.14 19.71
N ALA A 418 17.88 -6.01 19.25
CA ALA A 418 17.08 -4.81 19.02
C ALA A 418 15.92 -5.08 18.04
N GLN A 419 16.14 -5.83 16.95
CA GLN A 419 15.08 -6.15 16.00
C GLN A 419 14.01 -7.09 16.61
N LYS A 420 14.39 -8.04 17.48
CA LYS A 420 13.44 -8.88 18.21
C LYS A 420 12.61 -8.05 19.20
N LEU A 421 13.25 -7.23 20.04
CA LEU A 421 12.57 -6.34 20.99
C LEU A 421 11.62 -5.38 20.28
N LYS A 422 12.04 -4.79 19.17
CA LYS A 422 11.19 -3.91 18.34
C LYS A 422 9.93 -4.63 17.84
N ASN A 423 10.05 -5.90 17.44
CA ASN A 423 8.89 -6.69 17.03
C ASN A 423 7.97 -6.98 18.22
N PHE A 424 8.51 -7.33 19.39
CA PHE A 424 7.74 -7.59 20.60
C PHE A 424 7.02 -6.36 21.14
N ILE A 425 7.69 -5.21 21.19
CA ILE A 425 7.11 -3.91 21.52
C ILE A 425 5.91 -3.64 20.63
N LYS A 426 6.07 -3.76 19.31
CA LYS A 426 4.98 -3.56 18.35
C LYS A 426 3.81 -4.53 18.56
N ILE A 427 4.08 -5.78 18.91
CA ILE A 427 3.05 -6.78 19.20
C ILE A 427 2.26 -6.39 20.45
N LEU A 428 2.95 -6.00 21.52
CA LEU A 428 2.36 -5.60 22.80
C LEU A 428 1.58 -4.28 22.69
N GLU A 429 2.13 -3.26 22.03
CA GLU A 429 1.45 -1.99 21.75
C GLU A 429 0.12 -2.21 21.04
N ASN A 430 0.12 -2.98 19.95
CA ASN A 430 -1.10 -3.27 19.20
C ASN A 430 -2.15 -4.00 20.03
N TYR A 431 -1.72 -4.83 20.99
CA TYR A 431 -2.63 -5.49 21.92
C TYR A 431 -3.21 -4.50 22.95
N ILE A 432 -2.34 -3.75 23.64
CA ILE A 432 -2.72 -2.77 24.67
C ILE A 432 -3.71 -1.76 24.09
N ASP A 433 -3.40 -1.20 22.93
CA ASP A 433 -4.25 -0.21 22.28
C ASP A 433 -5.62 -0.77 21.91
N PHE A 434 -5.67 -2.01 21.39
CA PHE A 434 -6.93 -2.62 21.02
C PHE A 434 -7.77 -2.97 22.25
N GLU A 435 -7.14 -3.44 23.32
CA GLU A 435 -7.80 -3.70 24.60
C GLU A 435 -8.36 -2.39 25.21
N LYS A 436 -7.55 -1.33 25.28
CA LYS A 436 -7.97 0.01 25.71
C LYS A 436 -9.15 0.52 24.87
N PHE A 437 -9.05 0.39 23.55
CA PHE A 437 -10.10 0.83 22.65
C PHE A 437 -11.43 0.11 22.89
N ILE A 438 -11.40 -1.22 23.10
CA ILE A 438 -12.59 -1.98 23.49
C ILE A 438 -13.12 -1.49 24.84
N SER A 439 -12.26 -1.31 25.83
CA SER A 439 -12.66 -0.85 27.16
C SER A 439 -13.31 0.53 27.10
N ASN A 440 -12.75 1.47 26.34
CA ASN A 440 -13.29 2.82 26.21
C ASN A 440 -14.66 2.81 25.52
N ILE A 441 -14.85 1.96 24.51
CA ILE A 441 -16.15 1.80 23.86
C ILE A 441 -17.19 1.21 24.82
N LEU A 442 -16.82 0.20 25.62
CA LEU A 442 -17.72 -0.41 26.59
C LEU A 442 -18.07 0.55 27.74
N ASN A 443 -17.12 1.38 28.15
CA ASN A 443 -17.28 2.40 29.19
C ASN A 443 -17.93 3.70 28.66
N LEU A 444 -18.38 3.70 27.40
CA LEU A 444 -19.02 4.84 26.75
C LEU A 444 -18.19 6.13 26.79
N ASP A 445 -16.90 6.03 26.46
CA ASP A 445 -16.01 7.18 26.33
C ASP A 445 -16.62 8.24 25.39
N VAL A 446 -16.78 9.46 25.93
CA VAL A 446 -17.51 10.56 25.28
C VAL A 446 -16.84 11.00 23.98
N GLU A 447 -15.50 11.03 23.93
CA GLU A 447 -14.76 11.49 22.75
C GLU A 447 -14.89 10.50 21.59
N ILE A 448 -14.69 9.21 21.88
CA ILE A 448 -14.82 8.15 20.87
C ILE A 448 -16.27 8.07 20.38
N ILE A 449 -17.25 8.14 21.29
CA ILE A 449 -18.67 8.14 20.91
C ILE A 449 -19.00 9.33 20.04
N ASN A 450 -18.51 10.54 20.36
CA ASN A 450 -18.76 11.72 19.55
C ASN A 450 -18.12 11.62 18.16
N LEU A 451 -16.90 11.07 18.05
CA LEU A 451 -16.25 10.81 16.77
C LEU A 451 -17.06 9.83 15.91
N LEU A 452 -17.58 8.76 16.52
CA LEU A 452 -18.42 7.77 15.85
C LEU A 452 -19.78 8.38 15.43
N LYS A 453 -20.43 9.14 16.32
CA LYS A 453 -21.69 9.85 16.02
C LYS A 453 -21.53 10.84 14.88
N ASN A 454 -20.45 11.62 14.85
CA ASN A 454 -20.11 12.51 13.73
C ASN A 454 -19.92 11.75 12.41
N SER A 455 -19.57 10.47 12.51
CA SER A 455 -19.43 9.57 11.36
C SER A 455 -20.72 8.78 11.05
N ASN A 456 -21.84 9.08 11.72
CA ASN A 456 -23.12 8.35 11.68
C ASN A 456 -23.01 6.87 12.12
N ILE A 457 -22.11 6.58 13.05
CA ILE A 457 -21.88 5.26 13.60
C ILE A 457 -22.30 5.25 15.06
N TYR A 458 -23.07 4.24 15.44
CA TYR A 458 -23.55 4.05 16.81
C TYR A 458 -23.17 2.65 17.28
N ILE A 459 -22.85 2.49 18.56
CA ILE A 459 -22.57 1.19 19.15
C ILE A 459 -23.66 0.90 20.19
N SER A 460 -24.33 -0.23 20.05
CA SER A 460 -25.33 -0.72 21.00
C SER A 460 -25.20 -2.23 21.12
N GLU A 461 -25.18 -2.78 22.34
CA GLU A 461 -25.23 -4.25 22.57
C GLU A 461 -24.19 -5.06 21.78
N ASN A 462 -22.94 -4.59 21.69
CA ASN A 462 -21.87 -5.18 20.86
C ASN A 462 -22.18 -5.26 19.36
N LYS A 463 -23.04 -4.38 18.87
CA LYS A 463 -23.32 -4.16 17.45
C LYS A 463 -22.93 -2.74 17.06
N ILE A 464 -22.30 -2.61 15.90
CA ILE A 464 -22.04 -1.32 15.26
C ILE A 464 -23.18 -1.07 14.27
N ASN A 465 -23.92 0.02 14.45
CA ASN A 465 -25.01 0.43 13.58
C ASN A 465 -24.54 1.59 12.70
N LEU A 466 -24.81 1.48 11.40
CA LEU A 466 -24.50 2.49 10.40
C LEU A 466 -25.78 3.22 10.00
N LYS A 467 -25.94 4.48 10.40
CA LYS A 467 -27.09 5.28 9.96
C LYS A 467 -26.75 5.94 8.62
N LEU A 468 -27.23 5.32 7.54
CA LEU A 468 -26.97 5.82 6.20
C LEU A 468 -28.23 6.48 5.63
N ASN A 469 -28.12 7.77 5.32
CA ASN A 469 -29.14 8.47 4.54
C ASN A 469 -28.97 8.10 3.06
N LEU A 470 -29.49 6.94 2.68
CA LEU A 470 -29.49 6.50 1.29
C LEU A 470 -30.69 7.16 0.61
N LYS A 471 -30.46 7.90 -0.48
CA LYS A 471 -31.57 8.32 -1.35
C LYS A 471 -32.10 7.07 -2.08
N SER A 472 -33.43 7.01 -2.20
CA SER A 472 -34.33 5.90 -2.54
C SER A 472 -33.99 4.99 -3.74
N GLU A 473 -33.05 5.34 -4.61
CA GLU A 473 -32.69 4.50 -5.77
C GLU A 473 -31.78 3.29 -5.44
N ASN A 474 -31.24 3.22 -4.22
CA ASN A 474 -30.32 2.16 -3.79
C ASN A 474 -30.90 1.18 -2.76
N GLU A 475 -32.17 1.31 -2.37
CA GLU A 475 -32.76 0.56 -1.25
C GLU A 475 -32.71 -0.97 -1.42
N ASN A 476 -32.82 -1.48 -2.66
CA ASN A 476 -32.85 -2.92 -2.93
C ASN A 476 -31.54 -3.67 -2.65
N PHE A 477 -30.40 -2.98 -2.49
CA PHE A 477 -29.10 -3.61 -2.18
C PHE A 477 -28.65 -3.42 -0.74
N VAL A 478 -29.40 -2.64 0.03
CA VAL A 478 -28.82 -1.91 1.15
C VAL A 478 -29.63 -2.12 2.42
N ASP A 479 -29.81 -3.39 2.74
CA ASP A 479 -29.77 -3.76 4.15
C ASP A 479 -28.31 -4.00 4.55
N PHE A 480 -27.71 -2.97 5.16
CA PHE A 480 -26.39 -3.06 5.79
C PHE A 480 -26.46 -3.65 7.19
N ASP A 481 -27.66 -3.83 7.74
CA ASP A 481 -27.82 -4.57 8.98
C ASP A 481 -27.70 -6.06 8.64
N ASP A 482 -26.67 -6.65 9.22
CA ASP A 482 -26.49 -8.10 9.15
C ASP A 482 -27.46 -8.69 10.16
N GLU A 483 -28.53 -9.35 9.69
CA GLU A 483 -29.43 -10.12 10.56
C GLU A 483 -28.64 -11.20 11.34
N ASN A 484 -27.47 -11.61 10.82
CA ASN A 484 -26.55 -12.56 11.46
C ASN A 484 -25.29 -11.88 12.02
N TYR A 485 -25.39 -10.64 12.52
CA TYR A 485 -24.24 -9.93 13.09
C TYR A 485 -23.61 -10.70 14.27
N THR A 486 -22.39 -11.21 14.09
CA THR A 486 -21.70 -12.02 15.11
C THR A 486 -20.67 -11.22 15.91
N GLU A 487 -20.20 -11.78 17.03
CA GLU A 487 -19.06 -11.25 17.80
C GLU A 487 -17.80 -11.08 16.92
N ILE A 488 -17.65 -11.91 15.88
CA ILE A 488 -16.58 -11.80 14.90
C ILE A 488 -16.74 -10.52 14.06
N ASN A 489 -17.95 -10.22 13.58
CA ASN A 489 -18.23 -8.98 12.85
C ASN A 489 -17.86 -7.77 13.70
N PHE A 490 -18.30 -7.77 14.96
CA PHE A 490 -18.03 -6.70 15.93
C PHE A 490 -16.54 -6.41 16.08
N PHE A 491 -15.73 -7.42 16.43
CA PHE A 491 -14.29 -7.20 16.62
C PHE A 491 -13.57 -6.82 15.33
N ASN A 492 -13.97 -7.32 14.15
CA ASN A 492 -13.37 -6.90 12.89
C ASN A 492 -13.65 -5.42 12.60
N GLU A 493 -14.88 -4.97 12.80
CA GLU A 493 -15.25 -3.58 12.59
C GLU A 493 -14.59 -2.65 13.62
N LEU A 494 -14.45 -3.06 14.90
CA LEU A 494 -13.66 -2.33 15.90
C LEU A 494 -12.19 -2.19 15.48
N GLN A 495 -11.55 -3.23 14.94
CA GLN A 495 -10.18 -3.11 14.42
C GLN A 495 -10.08 -2.14 13.24
N LEU A 496 -11.11 -2.08 12.38
CA LEU A 496 -11.16 -1.12 11.28
C LEU A 496 -11.29 0.32 11.80
N ILE A 497 -12.15 0.55 12.79
CA ILE A 497 -12.33 1.85 13.42
C ILE A 497 -11.03 2.30 14.10
N LEU A 498 -10.41 1.46 14.92
CA LEU A 498 -9.15 1.79 15.60
C LEU A 498 -8.05 2.17 14.61
N ARG A 499 -7.92 1.41 13.51
CA ARG A 499 -6.97 1.72 12.44
C ARG A 499 -7.26 3.05 11.76
N PHE A 500 -8.53 3.40 11.58
CA PHE A 500 -8.92 4.67 11.01
C PHE A 500 -8.54 5.84 11.93
N ILE A 501 -8.82 5.73 13.23
CA ILE A 501 -8.48 6.75 14.24
C ILE A 501 -6.97 7.01 14.25
N ARG A 502 -6.15 5.94 14.33
CA ARG A 502 -4.68 6.05 14.30
C ARG A 502 -4.11 6.76 13.07
N ASN A 503 -4.77 6.64 11.91
CA ASN A 503 -4.31 7.28 10.68
C ASN A 503 -4.75 8.75 10.57
N LYS A 504 -5.72 9.17 11.39
CA LYS A 504 -6.27 10.53 11.44
C LYS A 504 -5.55 11.42 12.44
N GLU A 505 -4.96 10.81 13.48
CA GLU A 505 -4.07 11.53 14.40
C GLU A 505 -2.80 11.95 13.65
N PRO A 506 -2.49 13.27 13.58
CA PRO A 506 -1.23 13.72 13.05
C PRO A 506 -0.14 13.29 14.04
N TYR A 507 0.69 12.35 13.61
CA TYR A 507 1.81 11.79 14.38
C TYR A 507 1.39 10.83 15.50
N THR A 508 2.10 9.70 15.51
CA THR A 508 2.38 8.83 16.64
C THR A 508 1.99 9.42 18.00
N ILE A 509 1.22 8.66 18.79
CA ILE A 509 1.18 8.80 20.24
C ILE A 509 2.62 8.67 20.74
N SER A 510 3.29 9.82 20.86
CA SER A 510 4.51 10.01 21.62
C SER A 510 4.09 10.29 23.05
N THR A 511 4.15 9.27 23.90
CA THR A 511 4.58 9.38 25.31
C THR A 511 5.02 8.03 25.82
#